data_AF-A0A2G9XYK6-F1
#
_entry.id   AF-A0A2G9XYK6-F1
#
_cell.length_a   1.000
_cell.length_b   1.000
_cell.length_c   1.000
_cell.angle_alpha   90.00
_cell.angle_beta   90.00
_cell.angle_gamma   90.00
#
_symmetry.space_group_name_H-M   'P 1'
#
loop_
_entity.id
_entity.type
_entity.pdbx_description
1 polymer ?
#
loop_
_entity_poly.entity_id
_entity_poly.type
_entity_poly.pdbx_seq_one_letter_code
_entity_poly.pdbx_strand_id
1 'polypeptide(L)'
;MRRETEEWLKIAHEDYRSAERLFEEGLYRMVCYHSQQTVEKILKAVLTEREIDFVRTHNILDLRNTAIKLGYEIKLSDEDSVFLNSVYRSRYPVPPP
;
A
#
# COMPACT_ATOMS: atom_id res chain seq x y z
N MET A 1 -18.92 6.26 -6.24
CA MET A 1 -17.98 5.50 -5.40
C MET A 1 -18.77 4.49 -4.61
N ARG A 2 -18.38 3.22 -4.62
CA ARG A 2 -19.03 2.17 -3.81
C ARG A 2 -18.69 2.36 -2.33
N ARG A 3 -19.56 1.89 -1.45
CA ARG A 3 -19.33 1.93 0.01
C ARG A 3 -18.03 1.23 0.41
N GLU A 4 -17.73 0.08 -0.18
CA GLU A 4 -16.51 -0.68 0.10
C GLU A 4 -15.25 0.07 -0.36
N THR A 5 -15.33 0.79 -1.49
CA THR A 5 -14.26 1.70 -1.95
C THR A 5 -14.01 2.80 -0.92
N GLU A 6 -15.07 3.41 -0.40
CA GLU A 6 -14.97 4.46 0.64
C GLU A 6 -14.35 3.92 1.94
N GLU A 7 -14.70 2.69 2.34
CA GLU A 7 -14.10 2.02 3.49
C GLU A 7 -12.60 1.82 3.30
N TRP A 8 -12.16 1.35 2.11
CA TRP A 8 -10.74 1.22 1.81
C TRP A 8 -10.00 2.57 1.84
N LEU A 9 -10.57 3.61 1.26
CA LEU A 9 -9.97 4.95 1.24
C LEU A 9 -9.90 5.55 2.65
N LYS A 10 -10.91 5.31 3.49
CA LYS A 10 -10.90 5.74 4.89
C LYS A 10 -9.73 5.11 5.64
N ILE A 11 -9.55 3.79 5.52
CA ILE A 11 -8.46 3.08 6.20
C ILE A 11 -7.11 3.54 5.63
N ALA A 12 -6.99 3.73 4.31
CA ALA A 12 -5.77 4.26 3.71
C ALA A 12 -5.41 5.66 4.26
N HIS A 13 -6.42 6.50 4.49
CA HIS A 13 -6.22 7.83 5.07
C HIS A 13 -5.77 7.75 6.55
N GLU A 14 -6.31 6.82 7.32
CA GLU A 14 -5.86 6.55 8.69
C GLU A 14 -4.40 6.07 8.73
N ASP A 15 -3.98 5.22 7.80
CA ASP A 15 -2.58 4.80 7.65
C ASP A 15 -1.67 5.97 7.29
N TYR A 16 -2.07 6.82 6.33
CA TYR A 16 -1.30 7.99 5.95
C TYR A 16 -1.07 8.93 7.14
N ARG A 17 -2.15 9.25 7.85
CA ARG A 17 -2.11 10.06 9.07
C ARG A 17 -1.23 9.44 10.15
N SER A 18 -1.24 8.12 10.28
CA SER A 18 -0.36 7.40 11.20
C SER A 18 1.10 7.56 10.79
N ALA A 19 1.43 7.42 9.50
CA ALA A 19 2.78 7.62 8.99
C ALA A 19 3.31 9.04 9.28
N GLU A 20 2.48 10.07 9.08
CA GLU A 20 2.85 11.46 9.39
C GLU A 20 3.21 11.63 10.88
N ARG A 21 2.37 11.13 11.79
CA ARG A 21 2.62 11.22 13.24
C ARG A 21 3.85 10.45 13.68
N LEU A 22 4.03 9.24 13.15
CA LEU A 22 5.18 8.40 13.48
C LEU A 22 6.50 8.98 12.95
N PHE A 23 6.44 9.79 11.91
CA PHE A 23 7.60 10.51 11.38
C PHE A 23 8.06 11.60 12.35
N GLU A 24 7.11 12.35 12.94
CA GLU A 24 7.38 13.33 14.00
C GLU A 24 8.09 12.67 15.21
N GLU A 25 7.69 11.45 15.56
CA GLU A 25 8.26 10.66 16.67
C GLU A 25 9.57 9.92 16.32
N GLY A 26 10.07 10.03 15.09
CA GLY A 26 11.29 9.34 14.65
C GLY A 26 11.16 7.82 14.52
N LEU A 27 9.94 7.27 14.49
CA LEU A 27 9.66 5.84 14.41
C LEU A 27 9.65 5.35 12.95
N TYR A 28 10.76 5.57 12.24
CA TYR A 28 10.84 5.42 10.77
C TYR A 28 10.45 4.04 10.23
N ARG A 29 10.73 2.96 10.98
CA ARG A 29 10.27 1.62 10.58
C ARG A 29 8.75 1.55 10.47
N MET A 30 8.04 2.18 11.41
CA MET A 30 6.57 2.22 11.40
C MET A 30 6.06 3.21 10.36
N VAL A 31 6.77 4.31 10.10
CA VAL A 31 6.47 5.22 8.98
C VAL A 31 6.46 4.45 7.66
N CYS A 32 7.52 3.70 7.36
CA CYS A 32 7.60 2.94 6.12
C CYS A 32 6.48 1.89 6.02
N TYR A 33 6.15 1.22 7.14
CA TYR A 33 5.04 0.26 7.19
C TYR A 33 3.70 0.91 6.85
N HIS A 34 3.36 2.04 7.47
CA HIS A 34 2.09 2.72 7.20
C HIS A 34 2.05 3.37 5.81
N SER A 35 3.18 3.84 5.27
CA SER A 35 3.27 4.30 3.88
C SER A 35 2.99 3.18 2.88
N GLN A 36 3.57 1.99 3.08
CA GLN A 36 3.29 0.81 2.26
C GLN A 36 1.80 0.43 2.32
N GLN A 37 1.24 0.39 3.53
CA GLN A 37 -0.16 0.06 3.77
C GLN A 37 -1.13 1.07 3.15
N THR A 38 -0.78 2.35 3.14
CA THR A 38 -1.55 3.42 2.48
C THR A 38 -1.68 3.13 0.99
N VAL A 39 -0.55 2.88 0.31
CA VAL A 39 -0.52 2.60 -1.14
C VAL A 39 -1.28 1.32 -1.46
N GLU A 40 -1.08 0.25 -0.68
CA GLU A 40 -1.79 -1.01 -0.89
C GLU A 40 -3.31 -0.84 -0.82
N LYS A 41 -3.82 -0.08 0.16
CA LYS A 41 -5.27 0.12 0.35
C LYS A 41 -5.87 1.06 -0.69
N ILE A 42 -5.14 2.06 -1.16
CA ILE A 42 -5.58 2.89 -2.30
C ILE A 42 -5.72 2.03 -3.56
N LEU A 43 -4.74 1.17 -3.86
CA LEU A 43 -4.83 0.27 -5.02
C LEU A 43 -6.02 -0.70 -4.89
N LYS A 44 -6.27 -1.24 -3.68
CA LYS A 44 -7.46 -2.07 -3.43
C LYS A 44 -8.76 -1.30 -3.63
N ALA A 45 -8.84 -0.05 -3.17
CA ALA A 45 -9.99 0.81 -3.42
C ALA A 45 -10.27 0.97 -4.92
N VAL A 46 -9.23 1.20 -5.74
CA VAL A 46 -9.35 1.30 -7.20
C VAL A 46 -9.92 0.02 -7.82
N LEU A 47 -9.45 -1.16 -7.38
CA LEU A 47 -9.94 -2.45 -7.89
C LEU A 47 -11.37 -2.76 -7.42
N THR A 48 -11.70 -2.44 -6.16
CA THR A 48 -13.06 -2.56 -5.60
C THR A 48 -14.05 -1.64 -6.32
N GLU A 49 -13.63 -0.44 -6.72
CA GLU A 49 -14.43 0.46 -7.56
C GLU A 49 -14.68 -0.09 -8.98
N ARG A 50 -14.13 -1.24 -9.33
CA ARG A 50 -14.44 -1.96 -10.57
C ARG A 50 -15.05 -3.34 -10.37
N GLU A 51 -15.37 -3.73 -9.13
CA GLU A 51 -15.88 -5.07 -8.79
C GLU A 51 -14.89 -6.17 -9.21
N ILE A 52 -13.60 -5.87 -9.09
CA ILE A 52 -12.54 -6.81 -9.43
C ILE A 52 -12.05 -7.46 -8.16
N ASP A 53 -12.27 -8.77 -8.10
CA ASP A 53 -11.64 -9.61 -7.10
C ASP A 53 -10.13 -9.57 -7.28
N PHE A 54 -9.43 -9.12 -6.25
CA PHE A 54 -7.99 -9.23 -6.16
C PHE A 54 -7.63 -10.41 -5.26
N VAL A 55 -6.61 -11.17 -5.63
CA VAL A 55 -6.04 -12.19 -4.75
C VAL A 55 -5.56 -11.48 -3.48
N ARG A 56 -5.74 -12.11 -2.31
CA ARG A 56 -5.17 -11.63 -1.03
C ARG A 56 -3.63 -11.78 -1.01
N THR A 57 -2.96 -11.21 -2.01
CA THR A 57 -1.52 -11.04 -2.04
C THR A 57 -1.21 -9.63 -1.55
N HIS A 58 -0.33 -9.49 -0.57
CA HIS A 58 0.18 -8.19 -0.10
C HIS A 58 1.22 -7.61 -1.07
N ASN A 59 1.02 -7.78 -2.38
CA ASN A 59 1.99 -7.40 -3.39
C ASN A 59 1.51 -6.17 -4.15
N ILE A 60 2.11 -5.02 -3.85
CA ILE A 60 1.80 -3.73 -4.49
C ILE A 60 2.02 -3.80 -6.00
N LEU A 61 3.05 -4.50 -6.48
CA LEU A 61 3.34 -4.67 -7.90
C LEU A 61 2.19 -5.39 -8.62
N ASP A 62 1.63 -6.45 -8.02
CA ASP A 62 0.53 -7.22 -8.62
C ASP A 62 -0.77 -6.39 -8.67
N LEU A 63 -1.06 -5.66 -7.59
CA LEU A 63 -2.22 -4.77 -7.50
C LEU A 63 -2.11 -3.64 -8.54
N ARG A 64 -0.94 -3.01 -8.64
CA ARG A 64 -0.64 -1.98 -9.63
C ARG A 64 -0.79 -2.51 -11.06
N ASN A 65 -0.19 -3.66 -11.36
CA ASN A 65 -0.23 -4.24 -12.70
C ASN A 65 -1.66 -4.58 -13.11
N THR A 66 -2.47 -5.04 -12.16
CA THR A 66 -3.91 -5.24 -12.38
C THR A 66 -4.61 -3.91 -12.68
N ALA A 67 -4.36 -2.86 -11.89
CA ALA A 67 -4.95 -1.54 -12.12
C ALA A 67 -4.57 -0.94 -13.50
N ILE A 68 -3.31 -1.06 -13.92
CA ILE A 68 -2.85 -0.59 -15.23
C ILE A 68 -3.52 -1.36 -16.37
N LYS A 69 -3.66 -2.69 -16.26
CA LYS A 69 -4.37 -3.51 -17.26
C LYS A 69 -5.83 -3.09 -17.46
N LEU A 70 -6.43 -2.46 -16.46
CA LEU A 70 -7.80 -1.94 -16.49
C LEU A 70 -7.90 -0.53 -17.07
N GLY A 71 -6.78 0.05 -17.51
CA GLY A 71 -6.72 1.38 -18.10
C GLY A 71 -6.57 2.52 -17.10
N TYR A 72 -6.19 2.24 -15.85
CA TYR A 72 -5.85 3.30 -14.89
C TYR A 72 -4.43 3.80 -15.11
N GLU A 73 -4.28 5.12 -15.14
CA GLU A 73 -2.98 5.77 -15.05
C GLU A 73 -2.52 5.75 -13.58
N ILE A 74 -1.62 4.84 -13.24
CA ILE A 74 -1.01 4.76 -11.92
C ILE A 74 0.40 5.35 -12.00
N LYS A 75 0.61 6.48 -11.30
CA LYS A 75 1.90 7.17 -11.18
C LYS A 75 2.80 6.54 -10.11
N LEU A 76 2.97 5.22 -10.19
CA LEU A 76 3.90 4.45 -9.37
C LEU A 76 4.78 3.68 -10.34
N SER A 77 6.10 3.66 -10.17
CA SER A 77 6.97 2.85 -11.04
C SER A 77 7.00 1.39 -10.59
N ASP A 78 7.51 0.50 -11.45
CA ASP A 78 7.76 -0.90 -11.08
C ASP A 78 8.80 -0.98 -9.96
N GLU A 79 9.85 -0.16 -10.04
CA GLU A 79 10.92 -0.06 -9.04
C GLU A 79 10.38 0.40 -7.68
N ASP A 80 9.54 1.43 -7.65
CA ASP A 80 8.89 1.90 -6.41
C ASP A 80 7.96 0.84 -5.83
N SER A 81 7.25 0.10 -6.68
CA SER A 81 6.36 -0.97 -6.25
C SER A 81 7.15 -2.11 -5.58
N VAL A 82 8.28 -2.49 -6.16
CA VAL A 82 9.21 -3.48 -5.58
C VAL A 82 9.83 -2.96 -4.29
N PHE A 83 10.24 -1.69 -4.26
CA PHE A 83 10.77 -1.05 -3.07
C PHE A 83 9.77 -1.06 -1.92
N LEU A 84 8.52 -0.64 -2.15
CA LEU A 84 7.47 -0.66 -1.13
C LEU A 84 7.17 -2.07 -0.61
N ASN A 85 7.19 -3.09 -1.46
CA ASN A 85 7.08 -4.48 -1.02
C ASN A 85 8.26 -4.92 -0.14
N SER A 86 9.47 -4.40 -0.40
CA SER A 86 10.68 -4.73 0.35
C SER A 86 10.65 -4.17 1.78
N VAL A 87 9.94 -3.07 2.02
CA VAL A 87 9.74 -2.47 3.35
C VAL A 87 9.17 -3.49 4.34
N TYR A 88 8.35 -4.44 3.87
CA TYR A 88 7.80 -5.53 4.68
C TYR A 88 8.88 -6.47 5.28
N ARG A 89 10.09 -6.50 4.72
CA ARG A 89 11.23 -7.32 5.19
C ARG A 89 12.01 -6.70 6.33
N SER A 90 11.78 -5.42 6.66
CA SER A 90 12.40 -4.76 7.83
C SER A 90 11.83 -5.20 9.18
N ARG A 91 11.02 -6.26 9.21
CA ARG A 91 10.35 -6.81 10.41
C ARG A 91 11.22 -7.74 11.24
N TYR A 92 12.38 -8.15 10.75
CA TYR A 92 13.32 -8.98 11.50
C TYR A 92 14.58 -8.17 11.82
N PRO A 93 15.04 -8.14 13.08
CA PRO A 93 16.42 -7.77 13.33
C PRO A 93 17.31 -8.73 12.53
N VAL A 94 18.35 -8.20 11.90
CA VAL A 94 19.36 -9.01 11.19
C VAL A 94 19.75 -10.15 12.15
N PRO A 95 19.59 -11.44 11.77
CA PRO A 95 20.02 -12.51 12.63
C PRO A 95 21.52 -12.30 12.95
N PRO A 96 21.95 -12.49 14.20
CA PRO A 96 23.36 -12.40 14.53
C PRO A 96 24.17 -13.38 13.66
N PRO A 97 25.42 -13.04 13.31
CA PRO A 97 26.29 -13.88 12.49
C PRO A 97 26.57 -15.24 13.13
#